data_AF-H9H3F0-F1
#
_entry.id   AF-H9H3F0-F1
#
_cell.length_a   1.000
_cell.length_b   1.000
_cell.length_c   1.000
_cell.angle_alpha   90.00
_cell.angle_beta   90.00
_cell.angle_gamma   90.00
#
_symmetry.space_group_name_H-M   'P 1'
#
loop_
_entity.id
_entity.type
_entity.pdbx_description
1 polymer ?
#
loop_
_entity_poly.entity_id
_entity_poly.type
_entity_poly.pdbx_seq_one_letter_code
_entity_poly.pdbx_strand_id
1 'polypeptide(L)'
;MRVMAPRTLLLLLSGALALTETWAGSHSMRYFSTSVSRPDRGEPRFIAVGYVDDTQFVRFDSDAESPRMEPRARWIEQEGPEYWEEETRKAKDTTQSFRVSLGNLRGYYNQSEGGEWPRPGAQVTTPPHPHGRPGSPRVSGSEIRPEAAGPAQTLDRGEPQAPLPGFIFSGGQSPRGLVGAGRDSGDGLTAGAGPGSHTYQWMYGCNVGPDGHLLRGYHQFAYDGKDYIALNEDLRSWTAGDMAAQNTQRKWEAVGGAERFRAYVEGRCVEWLRRYLENGKETLQRADPPKTHVTHHPVSDHEATLRCWALGFYPAEITLTWQRDGEDQTQDTELVETRPGGDGTFQKWGAVVVPSGEEQRYTCHVQHEGLPEPLTLRWEPSSQSTIPIVGIVVGLAVLAVVVTGAVVAAVMCRRKSSGGKGGSYSQAASSDSAQGSDVSLTA
;
A
#
# COMPACT_ATOMS: atom_id res chain seq x y z
N MET A 1 34.73 50.75 35.23
CA MET A 1 35.49 49.49 35.12
C MET A 1 34.80 48.61 34.10
N ARG A 2 35.39 48.42 32.91
CA ARG A 2 34.86 47.50 31.89
C ARG A 2 35.34 46.10 32.25
N VAL A 3 34.43 45.22 32.64
CA VAL A 3 34.74 43.81 32.86
C VAL A 3 34.79 43.13 31.49
N MET A 4 36.00 42.88 30.99
CA MET A 4 36.23 41.98 29.87
C MET A 4 36.02 40.55 30.38
N ALA A 5 34.88 39.95 30.05
CA ALA A 5 34.72 38.51 30.23
C ALA A 5 35.67 37.76 29.27
N PRO A 6 36.37 36.69 29.70
CA PRO A 6 37.33 35.99 28.87
C PRO A 6 36.61 35.21 27.76
N ARG A 7 37.04 35.42 26.51
CA ARG A 7 36.57 34.72 25.30
C ARG A 7 36.77 33.19 25.30
N THR A 8 37.34 32.63 26.35
CA THR A 8 37.61 31.20 26.52
C THR A 8 36.44 30.41 27.12
N LEU A 9 35.43 31.06 27.72
CA LEU A 9 34.26 30.36 28.26
C LEU A 9 33.17 30.06 27.20
N LEU A 10 33.22 30.73 26.04
CA LEU A 10 32.22 30.56 24.98
C LEU A 10 32.44 29.31 24.11
N LEU A 11 33.61 28.66 24.18
CA LEU A 11 33.94 27.49 23.35
C LEU A 11 33.62 26.14 24.02
N LEU A 12 33.34 26.13 25.33
CA LEU A 12 33.05 24.92 26.10
C LEU A 12 31.54 24.60 26.23
N LEU A 13 30.66 25.42 25.65
CA LEU A 13 29.22 25.16 25.56
C LEU A 13 28.79 24.50 24.25
N SER A 14 29.74 24.08 23.40
CA SER A 14 29.47 23.45 22.10
C SER A 14 29.32 21.92 22.16
N GLY A 15 29.29 21.33 23.37
CA GLY A 15 29.50 19.90 23.60
C GLY A 15 28.30 19.11 24.12
N ALA A 16 27.07 19.49 23.78
CA ALA A 16 25.87 18.69 24.05
C ALA A 16 24.72 19.04 23.09
N LEU A 17 24.97 19.04 21.78
CA LEU A 17 23.89 18.73 20.86
C LEU A 17 23.76 17.21 20.89
N ALA A 18 22.86 16.69 21.73
CA ALA A 18 22.24 15.42 21.41
C ALA A 18 21.72 15.59 19.98
N LEU A 19 22.24 14.81 19.03
CA LEU A 19 21.61 14.66 17.72
C LEU A 19 20.20 14.15 18.01
N THR A 20 19.24 15.07 18.09
CA THR A 20 17.84 14.72 17.92
C THR A 20 17.75 14.23 16.49
N GLU A 21 17.71 12.90 16.32
CA GLU A 21 17.33 12.31 15.04
C GLU A 21 16.01 12.96 14.64
N THR A 22 16.05 13.77 13.59
CA THR A 22 14.90 14.46 13.05
C THR A 22 14.61 13.80 11.71
N TRP A 23 13.48 13.12 11.63
CA TRP A 23 12.97 12.51 10.41
C TRP A 23 12.29 13.56 9.53
N ALA A 24 12.18 13.30 8.23
CA ALA A 24 11.59 14.25 7.28
C ALA A 24 10.07 14.45 7.48
N GLY A 25 9.39 13.49 8.11
CA GLY A 25 7.95 13.51 8.31
C GLY A 25 7.51 12.74 9.57
N SER A 26 6.20 12.60 9.73
CA SER A 26 5.63 11.72 10.75
C SER A 26 5.60 10.29 10.22
N HIS A 27 5.76 9.31 11.11
CA HIS A 27 5.78 7.91 10.74
C HIS A 27 4.81 7.10 11.59
N SER A 28 4.43 5.92 11.12
CA SER A 28 3.51 5.03 11.81
C SER A 28 3.92 3.58 11.71
N MET A 29 3.60 2.81 12.75
CA MET A 29 3.68 1.34 12.72
C MET A 29 2.30 0.79 13.05
N ARG A 30 1.78 -0.09 12.19
CA ARG A 30 0.45 -0.68 12.33
C ARG A 30 0.49 -2.18 12.11
N TYR A 31 -0.18 -2.92 12.98
CA TYR A 31 -0.44 -4.33 12.80
C TYR A 31 -1.94 -4.53 12.60
N PHE A 32 -2.27 -5.42 11.68
CA PHE A 32 -3.63 -5.83 11.41
C PHE A 32 -3.71 -7.34 11.52
N SER A 33 -4.60 -7.82 12.39
CA SER A 33 -4.89 -9.24 12.58
C SER A 33 -6.33 -9.52 12.20
N THR A 34 -6.57 -10.62 11.51
CA THR A 34 -7.91 -11.06 11.11
C THR A 34 -8.03 -12.56 11.34
N SER A 35 -9.11 -12.98 11.99
CA SER A 35 -9.50 -14.38 12.05
C SER A 35 -10.90 -14.59 11.48
N VAL A 36 -11.03 -15.63 10.66
CA VAL A 36 -12.29 -16.02 10.02
C VAL A 36 -12.64 -17.41 10.49
N SER A 37 -13.77 -17.57 11.17
CA SER A 37 -14.28 -18.89 11.57
C SER A 37 -14.72 -19.68 10.35
N ARG A 38 -14.56 -21.01 10.39
CA ARG A 38 -14.89 -21.89 9.27
C ARG A 38 -15.72 -23.06 9.77
N PRO A 39 -17.05 -22.90 9.91
CA PRO A 39 -17.94 -23.93 10.48
C PRO A 39 -17.74 -25.30 9.84
N ASP A 40 -17.49 -25.34 8.52
CA ASP A 40 -17.35 -26.59 7.75
C ASP A 40 -15.91 -27.10 7.60
N ARG A 41 -14.89 -26.35 8.05
CA ARG A 41 -13.46 -26.67 7.81
C ARG A 41 -12.59 -26.72 9.07
N GLY A 42 -13.18 -26.61 10.26
CA GLY A 42 -12.46 -26.75 11.54
C GLY A 42 -11.97 -25.41 12.10
N GLU A 43 -10.68 -25.32 12.42
CA GLU A 43 -10.10 -24.16 13.10
C GLU A 43 -10.25 -22.86 12.29
N PRO A 44 -10.51 -21.70 12.95
CA PRO A 44 -10.49 -20.41 12.29
C PRO A 44 -9.15 -20.16 11.59
N ARG A 45 -9.19 -19.61 10.36
CA ARG A 45 -7.96 -19.11 9.73
C ARG A 45 -7.57 -17.82 10.42
N PHE A 46 -6.28 -17.62 10.70
CA PHE A 46 -5.73 -16.40 11.26
C PHE A 46 -4.62 -15.85 10.37
N ILE A 47 -4.70 -14.57 10.06
CA ILE A 47 -3.70 -13.83 9.31
C ILE A 47 -3.33 -12.58 10.10
N ALA A 48 -2.03 -12.32 10.22
CA ALA A 48 -1.51 -11.06 10.75
C ALA A 48 -0.54 -10.42 9.75
N VAL A 49 -0.57 -9.10 9.64
CA VAL A 49 0.33 -8.31 8.79
C VAL A 49 0.77 -7.06 9.53
N GLY A 50 2.03 -6.66 9.33
CA GLY A 50 2.60 -5.44 9.89
C GLY A 50 3.06 -4.50 8.79
N TYR A 51 2.81 -3.21 9.01
CA TYR A 51 3.19 -2.11 8.14
C TYR A 51 3.98 -1.06 8.92
N VAL A 52 5.03 -0.52 8.29
CA VAL A 52 5.60 0.78 8.64
C VAL A 52 5.22 1.72 7.53
N ASP A 53 4.49 2.78 7.88
CA ASP A 53 3.78 3.64 6.95
C ASP A 53 2.96 2.80 5.95
N ASP A 54 3.22 2.93 4.66
CA ASP A 54 2.53 2.19 3.61
C ASP A 54 3.27 0.91 3.17
N THR A 55 4.38 0.57 3.83
CA THR A 55 5.25 -0.56 3.47
C THR A 55 5.00 -1.76 4.37
N GLN A 56 4.49 -2.86 3.80
CA GLN A 56 4.36 -4.13 4.52
C GLN A 56 5.74 -4.71 4.84
N PHE A 57 5.99 -5.07 6.10
CA PHE A 57 7.28 -5.63 6.50
C PHE A 57 7.18 -7.05 7.08
N VAL A 58 6.02 -7.47 7.59
CA VAL A 58 5.83 -8.82 8.11
C VAL A 58 4.46 -9.41 7.75
N ARG A 59 4.39 -10.74 7.70
CA ARG A 59 3.15 -11.51 7.53
C ARG A 59 3.21 -12.84 8.26
N PHE A 60 2.08 -13.23 8.86
CA PHE A 60 1.82 -14.56 9.39
C PHE A 60 0.53 -15.11 8.78
N ASP A 61 0.50 -16.41 8.46
CA ASP A 61 -0.70 -17.14 8.01
C ASP A 61 -0.78 -18.49 8.73
N SER A 62 -1.88 -18.74 9.44
CA SER A 62 -2.07 -19.99 10.20
C SER A 62 -2.23 -21.21 9.30
N ASP A 63 -2.65 -21.02 8.05
CA ASP A 63 -2.86 -22.11 7.09
C ASP A 63 -1.59 -22.48 6.32
N ALA A 64 -0.47 -21.77 6.54
CA ALA A 64 0.82 -22.14 5.96
C ALA A 64 1.27 -23.52 6.48
N GLU A 65 2.01 -24.28 5.67
CA GLU A 65 2.50 -25.61 6.05
C GLU A 65 3.34 -25.60 7.35
N SER A 66 4.16 -24.55 7.51
CA SER A 66 4.91 -24.28 8.73
C SER A 66 4.65 -22.83 9.18
N PRO A 67 3.58 -22.58 9.96
CA PRO A 67 3.20 -21.23 10.36
C PRO A 67 4.30 -20.53 11.17
N ARG A 68 4.88 -19.50 10.58
CA ARG A 68 5.90 -18.62 11.16
C ARG A 68 5.72 -17.19 10.66
N MET A 69 6.26 -16.23 11.39
CA MET A 69 6.33 -14.85 10.92
C MET A 69 7.34 -14.77 9.77
N GLU A 70 6.95 -14.15 8.66
CA GLU A 70 7.75 -14.05 7.45
C GLU A 70 8.06 -12.59 7.10
N PRO A 71 9.28 -12.29 6.64
CA PRO A 71 9.62 -10.96 6.15
C PRO A 71 8.88 -10.63 4.86
N ARG A 72 8.54 -9.35 4.69
CA ARG A 72 7.92 -8.78 3.49
C ARG A 72 8.65 -7.56 2.94
N ALA A 73 9.70 -7.12 3.63
CA ALA A 73 10.62 -6.08 3.18
C ALA A 73 12.08 -6.49 3.44
N ARG A 74 13.01 -6.06 2.59
CA ARG A 74 14.43 -6.44 2.69
C ARG A 74 15.07 -5.98 4.00
N TRP A 75 14.73 -4.78 4.46
CA TRP A 75 15.33 -4.18 5.66
C TRP A 75 14.96 -4.91 6.96
N ILE A 76 13.92 -5.75 6.99
CA ILE A 76 13.59 -6.55 8.17
C ILE A 76 14.35 -7.89 8.20
N GLU A 77 14.86 -8.37 7.05
CA GLU A 77 15.56 -9.67 6.96
C GLU A 77 16.84 -9.71 7.79
N GLN A 78 17.40 -8.55 8.14
CA GLN A 78 18.58 -8.44 8.99
C GLN A 78 18.32 -8.74 10.48
N GLU A 79 17.05 -8.79 10.90
CA GLU A 79 16.72 -9.14 12.29
C GLU A 79 17.09 -10.59 12.61
N GLY A 80 17.63 -10.80 13.82
CA GLY A 80 18.14 -12.09 14.25
C GLY A 80 17.05 -13.15 14.50
N PRO A 81 17.43 -14.43 14.69
CA PRO A 81 16.47 -15.53 14.91
C PRO A 81 15.57 -15.31 16.13
N GLU A 82 16.08 -14.68 17.20
CA GLU A 82 15.31 -14.38 18.41
C GLU A 82 14.08 -13.50 18.13
N TYR A 83 14.22 -12.52 17.23
CA TYR A 83 13.11 -11.68 16.78
C TYR A 83 12.02 -12.51 16.10
N TRP A 84 12.42 -13.33 15.13
CA TRP A 84 11.49 -14.16 14.35
C TRP A 84 10.78 -15.22 15.22
N GLU A 85 11.50 -15.81 16.17
CA GLU A 85 10.94 -16.73 17.16
C GLU A 85 9.94 -16.04 18.08
N GLU A 86 10.26 -14.85 18.59
CA GLU A 86 9.37 -14.08 19.45
C GLU A 86 8.10 -13.65 18.71
N GLU A 87 8.22 -13.08 17.50
CA GLU A 87 7.08 -12.65 16.69
C GLU A 87 6.23 -13.83 16.23
N THR A 88 6.84 -14.96 15.89
CA THR A 88 6.10 -16.20 15.58
C THR A 88 5.33 -16.70 16.80
N ARG A 89 5.93 -16.68 17.98
CA ARG A 89 5.26 -17.09 19.22
C ARG A 89 4.08 -16.17 19.53
N LYS A 90 4.26 -14.85 19.45
CA LYS A 90 3.17 -13.88 19.62
C LYS A 90 2.02 -14.13 18.65
N ALA A 91 2.31 -14.33 17.37
CA ALA A 91 1.27 -14.60 16.36
C ALA A 91 0.49 -15.90 16.65
N LYS A 92 1.17 -16.96 17.13
CA LYS A 92 0.54 -18.21 17.55
C LYS A 92 -0.33 -18.03 18.80
N ASP A 93 0.14 -17.27 19.79
CA ASP A 93 -0.62 -16.93 20.99
C ASP A 93 -1.90 -16.13 20.62
N THR A 94 -1.77 -15.15 19.72
CA THR A 94 -2.90 -14.36 19.21
C THR A 94 -3.89 -15.21 18.42
N THR A 95 -3.42 -16.19 17.64
CA THR A 95 -4.29 -17.15 16.94
C THR A 95 -5.22 -17.88 17.91
N GLN A 96 -4.68 -18.38 19.03
CA GLN A 96 -5.49 -19.06 20.05
C GLN A 96 -6.45 -18.09 20.76
N SER A 97 -5.98 -16.88 21.05
CA SER A 97 -6.81 -15.84 21.63
C SER A 97 -8.00 -15.47 20.73
N PHE A 98 -7.81 -15.37 19.42
CA PHE A 98 -8.87 -15.05 18.47
C PHE A 98 -9.88 -16.18 18.36
N ARG A 99 -9.44 -17.44 18.38
CA ARG A 99 -10.32 -18.61 18.45
C ARG A 99 -11.27 -18.53 19.66
N VAL A 100 -10.74 -18.25 20.84
CA VAL A 100 -11.55 -18.09 22.07
C VAL A 100 -12.50 -16.89 21.95
N SER A 101 -12.00 -15.78 21.40
CA SER A 101 -12.79 -14.55 21.24
C SER A 101 -13.97 -14.75 20.28
N LEU A 102 -13.77 -15.42 19.15
CA LEU A 102 -14.83 -15.79 18.21
C LEU A 102 -15.93 -16.63 18.89
N GLY A 103 -15.55 -17.59 19.74
CA GLY A 103 -16.52 -18.37 20.52
C GLY A 103 -17.33 -17.52 21.51
N ASN A 104 -16.67 -16.62 22.23
CA ASN A 104 -17.32 -15.71 23.18
C ASN A 104 -18.25 -14.72 22.49
N LEU A 105 -17.81 -14.11 21.38
CA LEU A 105 -18.58 -13.15 20.60
C LEU A 105 -19.85 -13.80 20.06
N ARG A 106 -19.73 -15.00 19.49
CA ARG A 106 -20.89 -15.79 19.05
C ARG A 106 -21.93 -15.97 20.17
N GLY A 107 -21.47 -16.22 21.40
CA GLY A 107 -22.32 -16.28 22.59
C GLY A 107 -22.95 -14.93 22.95
N TYR A 108 -22.18 -13.84 22.98
CA TYR A 108 -22.70 -12.50 23.30
C TYR A 108 -23.76 -12.02 22.32
N TYR A 109 -23.65 -12.40 21.05
CA TYR A 109 -24.61 -12.05 20.01
C TYR A 109 -25.70 -13.11 19.79
N ASN A 110 -25.74 -14.18 20.59
CA ASN A 110 -26.68 -15.29 20.47
C ASN A 110 -26.75 -15.88 19.04
N GLN A 111 -25.59 -16.03 18.39
CA GLN A 111 -25.47 -16.52 17.02
C GLN A 111 -25.37 -18.06 16.98
N SER A 112 -25.98 -18.68 15.98
CA SER A 112 -26.00 -20.14 15.79
C SER A 112 -24.64 -20.69 15.33
N GLU A 113 -24.33 -21.95 15.65
CA GLU A 113 -23.06 -22.60 15.25
C GLU A 113 -22.96 -22.92 13.74
N GLY A 114 -24.07 -22.90 13.03
CA GLY A 114 -24.19 -23.16 11.58
C GLY A 114 -25.67 -23.23 11.18
N GLY A 115 -25.98 -22.89 9.94
CA GLY A 115 -27.35 -22.71 9.41
C GLY A 115 -28.19 -23.97 9.27
N GLU A 116 -28.45 -24.69 10.36
CA GLU A 116 -29.50 -25.71 10.42
C GLU A 116 -30.82 -25.10 10.90
N TRP A 117 -31.78 -24.98 9.99
CA TRP A 117 -33.19 -24.83 10.39
C TRP A 117 -33.58 -26.02 11.29
N PRO A 118 -34.20 -25.80 12.46
CA PRO A 118 -34.52 -26.89 13.35
C PRO A 118 -35.57 -27.79 12.69
N ARG A 119 -35.22 -29.06 12.46
CA ARG A 119 -36.22 -30.10 12.24
C ARG A 119 -37.03 -30.24 13.54
N PRO A 120 -38.37 -30.19 13.49
CA PRO A 120 -39.18 -30.27 14.70
C PRO A 120 -39.04 -31.66 15.32
N GLY A 121 -38.49 -31.74 16.54
CA GLY A 121 -38.66 -32.93 17.40
C GLY A 121 -37.45 -33.53 18.11
N ALA A 122 -36.26 -32.90 18.16
CA ALA A 122 -35.14 -33.48 18.92
C ALA A 122 -34.99 -32.84 20.32
N GLN A 123 -35.17 -33.65 21.37
CA GLN A 123 -35.00 -33.28 22.77
C GLN A 123 -33.53 -33.00 23.10
N VAL A 124 -33.29 -31.93 23.86
CA VAL A 124 -31.97 -31.54 24.40
C VAL A 124 -31.59 -32.49 25.54
N THR A 125 -30.55 -33.30 25.34
CA THR A 125 -29.85 -33.99 26.43
C THR A 125 -28.48 -33.36 26.63
N THR A 126 -28.27 -32.79 27.82
CA THR A 126 -27.01 -32.20 28.29
C THR A 126 -25.96 -33.28 28.61
N PRO A 127 -24.70 -33.17 28.11
CA PRO A 127 -23.60 -33.98 28.61
C PRO A 127 -22.93 -33.34 29.85
N PRO A 128 -22.29 -34.12 30.74
CA PRO A 128 -21.76 -33.61 32.00
C PRO A 128 -20.37 -32.98 31.88
N HIS A 129 -20.10 -32.00 32.74
CA HIS A 129 -18.81 -31.32 32.93
C HIS A 129 -17.69 -32.27 33.41
N PRO A 130 -16.44 -32.10 32.94
CA PRO A 130 -15.27 -32.59 33.66
C PRO A 130 -14.52 -31.47 34.40
N HIS A 131 -14.19 -31.76 35.65
CA HIS A 131 -13.35 -30.99 36.57
C HIS A 131 -11.88 -30.93 36.14
N GLY A 132 -11.21 -29.81 36.45
CA GLY A 132 -9.82 -29.54 36.10
C GLY A 132 -8.75 -30.11 37.06
N ARG A 133 -7.50 -29.96 36.64
CA ARG A 133 -6.32 -29.88 37.52
C ARG A 133 -5.21 -29.01 36.90
N PRO A 134 -4.39 -28.33 37.72
CA PRO A 134 -3.52 -27.23 37.30
C PRO A 134 -2.05 -27.63 37.15
N GLY A 135 -1.32 -26.86 36.34
CA GLY A 135 0.14 -26.77 36.39
C GLY A 135 0.76 -26.46 35.04
N SER A 136 1.21 -25.21 34.84
CA SER A 136 2.31 -24.86 33.93
C SER A 136 2.73 -23.39 34.10
N PRO A 137 3.99 -23.05 33.72
CA PRO A 137 4.81 -22.05 34.40
C PRO A 137 4.67 -20.62 33.89
N ARG A 138 5.19 -19.68 34.69
CA ARG A 138 5.30 -18.24 34.40
C ARG A 138 6.07 -17.99 33.11
N VAL A 139 5.49 -17.19 32.21
CA VAL A 139 6.18 -16.53 31.09
C VAL A 139 5.75 -15.07 31.06
N SER A 140 6.75 -14.20 30.94
CA SER A 140 6.65 -12.74 30.86
C SER A 140 6.31 -12.30 29.43
N GLY A 141 5.43 -11.31 29.29
CA GLY A 141 5.16 -10.61 28.02
C GLY A 141 4.03 -11.16 27.15
N SER A 142 2.77 -10.96 27.55
CA SER A 142 1.58 -11.28 26.75
C SER A 142 0.56 -10.14 26.75
N GLU A 143 0.75 -9.12 25.92
CA GLU A 143 -0.26 -8.07 25.69
C GLU A 143 -1.69 -8.61 25.74
N ILE A 144 -2.48 -7.96 26.61
CA ILE A 144 -3.86 -8.28 27.04
C ILE A 144 -4.43 -9.53 26.36
N ARG A 145 -4.14 -10.70 26.93
CA ARG A 145 -4.91 -11.92 26.67
C ARG A 145 -6.38 -11.67 27.03
N PRO A 146 -7.35 -11.98 26.14
CA PRO A 146 -8.78 -12.05 26.48
C PRO A 146 -9.14 -13.21 27.43
N GLU A 147 -8.17 -14.02 27.87
CA GLU A 147 -8.38 -15.10 28.83
C GLU A 147 -8.16 -14.62 30.27
N ALA A 148 -9.20 -14.03 30.87
CA ALA A 148 -9.32 -13.99 32.32
C ALA A 148 -10.78 -14.13 32.77
N ALA A 149 -11.20 -15.41 32.82
CA ALA A 149 -12.10 -16.07 33.79
C ALA A 149 -13.61 -15.71 33.92
N GLY A 150 -14.42 -16.79 34.01
CA GLY A 150 -15.75 -16.86 34.64
C GLY A 150 -16.95 -17.01 33.67
N PRO A 151 -17.97 -17.84 33.98
CA PRO A 151 -19.14 -18.00 33.11
C PRO A 151 -19.96 -16.70 33.02
N ALA A 152 -20.61 -16.54 31.88
CA ALA A 152 -21.33 -15.33 31.47
C ALA A 152 -22.46 -14.93 32.44
N GLN A 153 -22.62 -13.62 32.64
CA GLN A 153 -23.87 -13.07 33.17
C GLN A 153 -24.79 -12.74 31.99
N THR A 154 -25.97 -13.35 31.96
CA THR A 154 -27.08 -12.93 31.08
C THR A 154 -27.60 -11.57 31.56
N LEU A 155 -27.70 -10.58 30.67
CA LEU A 155 -28.34 -9.31 31.00
C LEU A 155 -29.46 -8.93 30.04
N ASP A 156 -30.42 -8.25 30.64
CA ASP A 156 -31.77 -7.94 30.21
C ASP A 156 -31.84 -6.98 29.01
N ARG A 157 -32.95 -7.08 28.27
CA ARG A 157 -33.17 -6.46 26.96
C ARG A 157 -33.46 -4.97 27.09
N GLY A 158 -32.42 -4.13 26.99
CA GLY A 158 -32.52 -2.67 26.90
C GLY A 158 -32.53 -2.13 25.45
N GLU A 159 -33.19 -0.98 25.26
CA GLU A 159 -33.52 -0.30 23.99
C GLU A 159 -32.36 -0.01 23.02
N PRO A 160 -32.63 0.15 21.70
CA PRO A 160 -31.63 0.49 20.69
C PRO A 160 -31.15 1.94 20.83
N GLN A 161 -29.84 2.14 20.90
CA GLN A 161 -29.21 3.47 20.85
C GLN A 161 -28.61 3.74 19.47
N ALA A 162 -28.47 5.03 19.14
CA ALA A 162 -28.11 5.53 17.82
C ALA A 162 -26.74 5.01 17.32
N PRO A 163 -26.54 4.89 15.99
CA PRO A 163 -25.26 4.47 15.42
C PRO A 163 -24.17 5.51 15.75
N LEU A 164 -23.05 5.04 16.29
CA LEU A 164 -21.83 5.84 16.45
C LEU A 164 -21.21 6.16 15.09
N PRO A 165 -20.41 7.23 14.96
CA PRO A 165 -19.56 7.43 13.80
C PRO A 165 -18.67 6.19 13.63
N GLY A 166 -18.78 5.51 12.48
CA GLY A 166 -18.10 4.25 12.22
C GLY A 166 -16.58 4.38 12.36
N PHE A 167 -16.00 3.51 13.16
CA PHE A 167 -14.58 3.19 13.27
C PHE A 167 -14.13 2.11 12.28
N ILE A 168 -15.00 1.66 11.35
CA ILE A 168 -14.67 0.64 10.35
C ILE A 168 -13.51 1.14 9.51
N PHE A 169 -12.28 0.69 9.83
CA PHE A 169 -11.05 0.81 9.05
C PHE A 169 -11.08 1.97 8.04
N SER A 170 -11.39 3.18 8.50
CA SER A 170 -11.94 4.23 7.63
C SER A 170 -10.95 4.54 6.52
N GLY A 171 -11.45 4.60 5.29
CA GLY A 171 -10.73 4.63 4.00
C GLY A 171 -9.55 5.59 3.92
N GLY A 172 -8.42 5.12 4.46
CA GLY A 172 -7.16 5.85 4.67
C GLY A 172 -6.29 5.21 5.76
N GLN A 173 -6.86 4.41 6.66
CA GLN A 173 -6.14 3.76 7.78
C GLN A 173 -5.90 2.26 7.60
N SER A 174 -6.32 1.65 6.49
CA SER A 174 -6.07 0.23 6.19
C SER A 174 -5.39 0.09 4.83
N PRO A 175 -4.22 -0.57 4.75
CA PRO A 175 -3.70 -1.07 3.49
C PRO A 175 -4.75 -2.00 2.86
N ARG A 176 -5.08 -1.74 1.60
CA ARG A 176 -6.05 -2.58 0.85
C ARG A 176 -5.53 -4.01 0.79
N GLY A 177 -6.36 -4.95 1.23
CA GLY A 177 -6.02 -6.37 1.34
C GLY A 177 -6.66 -7.08 2.55
N LEU A 178 -7.28 -6.36 3.49
CA LEU A 178 -7.90 -6.93 4.70
C LEU A 178 -9.39 -6.61 4.90
N VAL A 179 -9.94 -5.66 4.15
CA VAL A 179 -11.37 -5.33 4.20
C VAL A 179 -12.03 -5.83 2.93
N GLY A 180 -12.96 -6.77 3.09
CA GLY A 180 -13.87 -7.20 2.04
C GLY A 180 -14.82 -6.06 1.67
N ALA A 181 -14.36 -5.16 0.81
CA ALA A 181 -15.18 -4.23 0.03
C ALA A 181 -14.33 -3.68 -1.13
N GLY A 182 -14.04 -4.52 -2.12
CA GLY A 182 -13.29 -4.15 -3.31
C GLY A 182 -13.16 -5.35 -4.23
N ARG A 183 -13.81 -5.28 -5.39
CA ARG A 183 -14.12 -6.43 -6.26
C ARG A 183 -12.91 -7.06 -6.98
N ASP A 184 -11.70 -6.54 -6.81
CA ASP A 184 -10.51 -7.03 -7.54
C ASP A 184 -9.27 -7.04 -6.63
N SER A 185 -9.12 -8.10 -5.82
CA SER A 185 -7.88 -8.69 -5.25
C SER A 185 -8.23 -9.81 -4.24
N GLY A 186 -9.29 -10.55 -4.51
CA GLY A 186 -10.03 -11.37 -3.54
C GLY A 186 -9.70 -12.85 -3.50
N ASP A 187 -8.48 -13.28 -3.83
CA ASP A 187 -8.19 -14.73 -3.96
C ASP A 187 -7.75 -15.42 -2.66
N GLY A 188 -7.75 -14.73 -1.51
CA GLY A 188 -7.17 -15.28 -0.27
C GLY A 188 -8.11 -15.41 0.95
N LEU A 189 -8.94 -14.41 1.24
CA LEU A 189 -9.57 -14.26 2.57
C LEU A 189 -10.93 -14.93 2.72
N THR A 190 -11.66 -15.12 1.62
CA THR A 190 -12.99 -15.73 1.60
C THR A 190 -12.94 -17.25 1.35
N ALA A 191 -11.74 -17.81 1.18
CA ALA A 191 -11.54 -19.24 0.96
C ALA A 191 -11.99 -20.06 2.19
N GLY A 192 -13.26 -20.42 2.22
CA GLY A 192 -13.90 -21.17 3.31
C GLY A 192 -14.90 -20.40 4.18
N ALA A 193 -15.23 -19.15 3.84
CA ALA A 193 -16.31 -18.40 4.49
C ALA A 193 -17.67 -18.94 4.01
N GLY A 194 -18.32 -19.79 4.82
CA GLY A 194 -19.66 -20.34 4.58
C GLY A 194 -20.75 -19.65 5.40
N PRO A 195 -22.03 -20.05 5.25
CA PRO A 195 -23.11 -19.63 6.15
C PRO A 195 -22.74 -19.90 7.62
N GLY A 196 -22.83 -18.88 8.48
CA GLY A 196 -22.39 -18.99 9.89
C GLY A 196 -20.89 -18.72 10.13
N SER A 197 -20.14 -18.31 9.10
CA SER A 197 -18.79 -17.77 9.25
C SER A 197 -18.84 -16.39 9.89
N HIS A 198 -17.93 -16.15 10.83
CA HIS A 198 -17.76 -14.91 11.55
C HIS A 198 -16.33 -14.40 11.42
N THR A 199 -16.15 -13.09 11.43
CA THR A 199 -14.85 -12.43 11.27
C THR A 199 -14.52 -11.59 12.50
N TYR A 200 -13.35 -11.77 13.08
CA TYR A 200 -12.84 -10.93 14.16
C TYR A 200 -11.53 -10.28 13.74
N GLN A 201 -11.45 -8.96 13.87
CA GLN A 201 -10.33 -8.16 13.41
C GLN A 201 -9.78 -7.28 14.53
N TRP A 202 -8.48 -7.03 14.49
CA TRP A 202 -7.77 -6.20 15.44
C TRP A 202 -6.75 -5.34 14.72
N MET A 203 -6.75 -4.05 15.00
CA MET A 203 -5.72 -3.12 14.59
C MET A 203 -5.10 -2.44 15.79
N TYR A 204 -3.78 -2.42 15.80
CA TYR A 204 -3.04 -1.72 16.83
C TYR A 204 -1.75 -1.12 16.30
N GLY A 205 -1.24 -0.10 16.98
CA GLY A 205 0.00 0.55 16.60
C GLY A 205 0.18 1.95 17.17
N CYS A 206 1.18 2.66 16.65
CA CYS A 206 1.55 4.00 17.09
C CYS A 206 1.94 4.89 15.90
N ASN A 207 1.76 6.20 16.09
CA ASN A 207 2.28 7.26 15.24
C ASN A 207 3.34 8.03 16.01
N VAL A 208 4.43 8.39 15.34
CA VAL A 208 5.49 9.25 15.86
C VAL A 208 5.66 10.48 15.00
N GLY A 209 6.03 11.59 15.63
CA GLY A 209 6.37 12.82 14.92
C GLY A 209 7.75 12.77 14.28
N PRO A 210 8.15 13.85 13.58
CA PRO A 210 9.50 14.01 13.03
C PRO A 210 10.60 13.92 14.09
N ASP A 211 10.29 14.30 15.33
CA ASP A 211 11.14 14.19 16.52
C ASP A 211 11.18 12.77 17.13
N GLY A 212 10.44 11.84 16.52
CA GLY A 212 10.30 10.46 16.97
C GLY A 212 9.42 10.29 18.20
N HIS A 213 8.79 11.34 18.74
CA HIS A 213 7.93 11.24 19.92
C HIS A 213 6.54 10.71 19.58
N LEU A 214 5.91 9.98 20.50
CA LEU A 214 4.57 9.42 20.33
C LEU A 214 3.55 10.55 20.09
N LEU A 215 2.85 10.50 18.97
CA LEU A 215 1.71 11.36 18.67
C LEU A 215 0.38 10.70 19.03
N ARG A 216 0.23 9.41 18.73
CA ARG A 216 -1.03 8.69 18.91
C ARG A 216 -0.84 7.18 18.98
N GLY A 217 -1.56 6.52 19.88
CA GLY A 217 -1.69 5.06 19.94
C GLY A 217 -3.05 4.60 19.41
N TYR A 218 -3.11 3.37 18.90
CA TYR A 218 -4.31 2.75 18.37
C TYR A 218 -4.49 1.33 18.91
N HIS A 219 -5.71 0.99 19.30
CA HIS A 219 -6.11 -0.36 19.73
C HIS A 219 -7.60 -0.55 19.50
N GLN A 220 -7.96 -1.17 18.38
CA GLN A 220 -9.34 -1.22 17.90
C GLN A 220 -9.71 -2.61 17.39
N PHE A 221 -10.90 -3.06 17.73
CA PHE A 221 -11.41 -4.37 17.32
C PHE A 221 -12.71 -4.22 16.55
N ALA A 222 -12.89 -5.08 15.55
CA ALA A 222 -14.11 -5.19 14.78
C ALA A 222 -14.60 -6.65 14.75
N TYR A 223 -15.92 -6.83 14.71
CA TYR A 223 -16.57 -8.13 14.60
C TYR A 223 -17.61 -8.08 13.47
N ASP A 224 -17.54 -9.05 12.55
CA ASP A 224 -18.37 -9.13 11.34
C ASP A 224 -18.39 -7.81 10.53
N GLY A 225 -17.22 -7.17 10.45
CA GLY A 225 -17.02 -5.91 9.72
C GLY A 225 -17.59 -4.67 10.41
N LYS A 226 -18.05 -4.78 11.66
CA LYS A 226 -18.56 -3.66 12.47
C LYS A 226 -17.66 -3.41 13.66
N ASP A 227 -17.62 -2.15 14.10
CA ASP A 227 -16.82 -1.78 15.26
C ASP A 227 -17.32 -2.46 16.52
N TYR A 228 -16.37 -3.05 17.24
CA TYR A 228 -16.66 -3.77 18.46
C TYR A 228 -16.21 -2.97 19.69
N ILE A 229 -14.92 -2.71 19.83
CA ILE A 229 -14.40 -1.93 20.95
C ILE A 229 -13.09 -1.23 20.57
N ALA A 230 -12.93 0.02 21.00
CA ALA A 230 -11.75 0.84 20.71
C ALA A 230 -11.22 1.51 21.99
N LEU A 231 -9.89 1.55 22.13
CA LEU A 231 -9.22 2.41 23.10
C LEU A 231 -9.24 3.85 22.60
N ASN A 232 -9.66 4.77 23.46
CA ASN A 232 -9.74 6.18 23.13
C ASN A 232 -8.35 6.83 23.06
N GLU A 233 -8.29 8.03 22.48
CA GLU A 233 -7.05 8.80 22.29
C GLU A 233 -6.34 9.13 23.61
N ASP A 234 -7.08 9.17 24.72
CA ASP A 234 -6.54 9.37 26.07
C ASP A 234 -5.71 8.16 26.58
N LEU A 235 -5.75 7.03 25.87
CA LEU A 235 -5.13 5.74 26.20
C LEU A 235 -5.54 5.22 27.59
N ARG A 236 -6.74 5.58 28.05
CA ARG A 236 -7.26 5.29 29.39
C ARG A 236 -8.68 4.77 29.38
N SER A 237 -9.51 5.29 28.48
CA SER A 237 -10.93 4.95 28.39
C SER A 237 -11.24 4.16 27.12
N TRP A 238 -12.35 3.41 27.15
CA TRP A 238 -12.81 2.59 26.03
C TRP A 238 -14.13 3.08 25.48
N THR A 239 -14.32 2.90 24.19
CA THR A 239 -15.61 3.06 23.51
C THR A 239 -16.07 1.69 23.02
N ALA A 240 -17.22 1.23 23.54
CA ALA A 240 -17.90 0.03 23.08
C ALA A 240 -18.86 0.36 21.92
N GLY A 241 -18.82 -0.43 20.85
CA GLY A 241 -19.64 -0.24 19.66
C GLY A 241 -21.12 -0.59 19.86
N ASP A 242 -21.41 -1.51 20.79
CA ASP A 242 -22.77 -1.90 21.15
C ASP A 242 -22.88 -2.50 22.56
N MET A 243 -24.07 -3.00 22.90
CA MET A 243 -24.36 -3.60 24.21
C MET A 243 -23.56 -4.88 24.47
N ALA A 244 -23.24 -5.67 23.45
CA ALA A 244 -22.42 -6.88 23.60
C ALA A 244 -20.96 -6.50 23.87
N ALA A 245 -20.46 -5.42 23.26
CA ALA A 245 -19.13 -4.88 23.52
C ALA A 245 -18.94 -4.33 24.93
N GLN A 246 -20.01 -3.83 25.58
CA GLN A 246 -19.94 -3.40 26.99
C GLN A 246 -19.50 -4.51 27.94
N ASN A 247 -19.80 -5.78 27.62
CA ASN A 247 -19.32 -6.91 28.41
C ASN A 247 -17.79 -7.01 28.40
N THR A 248 -17.18 -6.76 27.24
CA THR A 248 -15.72 -6.74 27.08
C THR A 248 -15.12 -5.50 27.73
N GLN A 249 -15.74 -4.34 27.56
CA GLN A 249 -15.32 -3.10 28.21
C GLN A 249 -15.18 -3.26 29.73
N ARG A 250 -16.23 -3.72 30.42
CA ARG A 250 -16.21 -3.90 31.88
C ARG A 250 -15.12 -4.88 32.33
N LYS A 251 -14.91 -5.96 31.56
CA LYS A 251 -13.85 -6.94 31.82
C LYS A 251 -12.46 -6.32 31.71
N TRP A 252 -12.22 -5.54 30.66
CA TRP A 252 -10.91 -4.91 30.42
C TRP A 252 -10.61 -3.77 31.38
N GLU A 253 -11.62 -2.99 31.77
CA GLU A 253 -11.50 -1.97 32.81
C GLU A 253 -11.14 -2.61 34.16
N ALA A 254 -11.79 -3.71 34.54
CA ALA A 254 -11.53 -4.42 35.80
C ALA A 254 -10.10 -4.96 35.94
N VAL A 255 -9.42 -5.23 34.82
CA VAL A 255 -8.04 -5.74 34.80
C VAL A 255 -7.00 -4.68 34.39
N GLY A 256 -7.39 -3.41 34.29
CA GLY A 256 -6.47 -2.32 33.91
C GLY A 256 -5.93 -2.44 32.48
N GLY A 257 -6.74 -2.95 31.55
CA GLY A 257 -6.32 -3.20 30.17
C GLY A 257 -5.75 -1.95 29.47
N ALA A 258 -6.35 -0.78 29.69
CA ALA A 258 -5.88 0.46 29.07
C ALA A 258 -4.43 0.81 29.48
N GLU A 259 -4.09 0.70 30.77
CA GLU A 259 -2.75 0.99 31.27
C GLU A 259 -1.70 0.06 30.65
N ARG A 260 -2.04 -1.23 30.51
CA ARG A 260 -1.15 -2.21 29.89
C ARG A 260 -0.88 -1.89 28.42
N PHE A 261 -1.90 -1.53 27.66
CA PHE A 261 -1.73 -1.18 26.25
C PHE A 261 -1.00 0.17 26.09
N ARG A 262 -1.27 1.13 26.97
CA ARG A 262 -0.57 2.41 27.02
C ARG A 262 0.94 2.21 27.17
N ALA A 263 1.37 1.34 28.08
CA ALA A 263 2.79 1.02 28.27
C ALA A 263 3.46 0.44 27.00
N TYR A 264 2.72 -0.31 26.17
CA TYR A 264 3.22 -0.78 24.89
C TYR A 264 3.44 0.36 23.89
N VAL A 265 2.45 1.23 23.70
CA VAL A 265 2.54 2.30 22.70
C VAL A 265 3.50 3.41 23.10
N GLU A 266 3.63 3.72 24.39
CA GLU A 266 4.60 4.70 24.90
C GLU A 266 6.04 4.17 24.94
N GLY A 267 6.23 2.84 24.94
CA GLY A 267 7.54 2.20 24.97
C GLY A 267 7.83 1.42 23.69
N ARG A 268 7.60 0.10 23.75
CA ARG A 268 8.04 -0.85 22.71
C ARG A 268 7.62 -0.46 21.29
N CYS A 269 6.40 0.05 21.08
CA CYS A 269 5.95 0.42 19.74
C CYS A 269 6.83 1.51 19.13
N VAL A 270 7.09 2.57 19.89
CA VAL A 270 7.93 3.70 19.45
C VAL A 270 9.38 3.28 19.27
N GLU A 271 9.92 2.47 20.19
CA GLU A 271 11.28 1.95 20.11
C GLU A 271 11.51 1.11 18.85
N TRP A 272 10.60 0.17 18.57
CA TRP A 272 10.68 -0.67 17.37
C TRP A 272 10.47 0.13 16.09
N LEU A 273 9.53 1.08 16.06
CA LEU A 273 9.33 1.93 14.89
C LEU A 273 10.59 2.74 14.56
N ARG A 274 11.25 3.34 15.56
CA ARG A 274 12.53 4.06 15.35
C ARG A 274 13.61 3.14 14.78
N ARG A 275 13.76 1.93 15.34
CA ARG A 275 14.71 0.93 14.82
C ARG A 275 14.40 0.56 13.36
N TYR A 276 13.14 0.33 13.03
CA TYR A 276 12.74 0.00 11.65
C TYR A 276 12.96 1.15 10.68
N LEU A 277 12.71 2.39 11.10
CA LEU A 277 12.98 3.58 10.29
C LEU A 277 14.47 3.74 9.99
N GLU A 278 15.35 3.44 10.94
CA GLU A 278 16.80 3.48 10.70
C GLU A 278 17.25 2.29 9.81
N ASN A 279 16.76 1.08 10.09
CA ASN A 279 17.05 -0.10 9.28
C ASN A 279 16.59 0.06 7.81
N GLY A 280 15.40 0.65 7.63
CA GLY A 280 14.73 0.82 6.34
C GLY A 280 14.87 2.22 5.76
N LYS A 281 15.83 3.04 6.22
CA LYS A 281 15.96 4.47 5.90
C LYS A 281 15.85 4.79 4.41
N GLU A 282 16.56 4.03 3.57
CA GLU A 282 16.54 4.24 2.10
C GLU A 282 15.17 3.98 1.46
N THR A 283 14.33 3.14 2.07
CA THR A 283 13.02 2.74 1.52
C THR A 283 11.86 3.48 2.18
N LEU A 284 11.91 3.68 3.50
CA LEU A 284 10.81 4.22 4.30
C LEU A 284 10.78 5.75 4.34
N GLN A 285 11.94 6.39 4.17
CA GLN A 285 12.07 7.86 4.20
C GLN A 285 12.34 8.46 2.83
N ARG A 286 12.04 7.71 1.76
CA ARG A 286 12.01 8.25 0.41
C ARG A 286 10.68 8.94 0.18
N ALA A 287 10.70 9.98 -0.65
CA ALA A 287 9.51 10.59 -1.21
C ALA A 287 9.64 10.59 -2.73
N ASP A 288 8.90 9.70 -3.40
CA ASP A 288 8.91 9.58 -4.84
C ASP A 288 7.79 10.46 -5.40
N PRO A 289 8.09 11.54 -6.17
CA PRO A 289 7.08 12.45 -6.68
C PRO A 289 6.19 11.78 -7.75
N PRO A 290 4.89 12.15 -7.82
CA PRO A 290 3.97 11.59 -8.81
C PRO A 290 4.32 12.03 -10.23
N LYS A 291 4.32 11.06 -11.15
CA LYS A 291 4.28 11.33 -12.60
C LYS A 291 2.84 11.65 -12.96
N THR A 292 2.60 12.89 -13.38
CA THR A 292 1.25 13.40 -13.60
C THR A 292 0.99 13.74 -15.06
N HIS A 293 -0.26 13.56 -15.48
CA HIS A 293 -0.73 13.97 -16.80
C HIS A 293 -2.26 14.03 -16.83
N VAL A 294 -2.81 14.77 -17.80
CA VAL A 294 -4.26 14.86 -18.02
C VAL A 294 -4.62 14.22 -19.35
N THR A 295 -5.62 13.36 -19.32
CA THR A 295 -6.17 12.65 -20.49
C THR A 295 -7.56 13.18 -20.81
N HIS A 296 -7.89 13.25 -22.10
CA HIS A 296 -9.17 13.74 -22.60
C HIS A 296 -9.91 12.62 -23.34
N HIS A 297 -11.15 12.37 -22.92
CA HIS A 297 -12.02 11.33 -23.49
C HIS A 297 -13.32 11.98 -23.94
N PRO A 298 -13.52 12.19 -25.26
CA PRO A 298 -14.79 12.68 -25.78
C PRO A 298 -15.93 11.71 -25.41
N VAL A 299 -17.03 12.23 -24.86
CA VAL A 299 -18.24 11.45 -24.55
C VAL A 299 -19.33 11.72 -25.57
N SER A 300 -19.49 12.99 -25.97
CA SER A 300 -20.39 13.46 -27.03
C SER A 300 -19.82 14.70 -27.72
N ASP A 301 -20.55 15.28 -28.68
CA ASP A 301 -20.19 16.56 -29.31
C ASP A 301 -20.28 17.76 -28.35
N HIS A 302 -20.84 17.57 -27.15
CA HIS A 302 -21.08 18.62 -26.17
C HIS A 302 -20.29 18.44 -24.88
N GLU A 303 -19.76 17.24 -24.64
CA GLU A 303 -19.13 16.87 -23.37
C GLU A 303 -17.93 15.95 -23.58
N ALA A 304 -16.91 16.17 -22.76
CA ALA A 304 -15.75 15.31 -22.64
C ALA A 304 -15.44 15.01 -21.17
N THR A 305 -14.70 13.94 -20.92
CA THR A 305 -14.16 13.64 -19.59
C THR A 305 -12.67 13.95 -19.57
N LEU A 306 -12.29 14.86 -18.69
CA LEU A 306 -10.88 15.07 -18.34
C LEU A 306 -10.53 14.19 -17.15
N ARG A 307 -9.45 13.41 -17.28
CA ARG A 307 -8.93 12.56 -16.19
C ARG A 307 -7.49 12.91 -15.88
N CYS A 308 -7.26 13.35 -14.66
CA CYS A 308 -5.95 13.66 -14.11
C CYS A 308 -5.38 12.43 -13.42
N TRP A 309 -4.17 12.04 -13.81
CA TRP A 309 -3.47 10.89 -13.28
C TRP A 309 -2.31 11.32 -12.42
N ALA A 310 -2.08 10.60 -11.33
CA ALA A 310 -0.85 10.59 -10.55
C ALA A 310 -0.37 9.14 -10.44
N LEU A 311 0.84 8.87 -10.90
CA LEU A 311 1.40 7.52 -11.00
C LEU A 311 2.79 7.44 -10.37
N GLY A 312 3.11 6.29 -9.79
CA GLY A 312 4.48 5.96 -9.37
C GLY A 312 4.99 6.79 -8.18
N PHE A 313 4.10 7.22 -7.29
CA PHE A 313 4.46 8.04 -6.12
C PHE A 313 4.51 7.23 -4.83
N TYR A 314 5.26 7.73 -3.85
CA TYR A 314 5.36 7.21 -2.50
C TYR A 314 5.68 8.36 -1.53
N PRO A 315 5.04 8.49 -0.35
CA PRO A 315 4.05 7.59 0.26
C PRO A 315 2.67 7.66 -0.40
N ALA A 316 1.70 6.86 0.06
CA ALA A 316 0.37 6.74 -0.53
C ALA A 316 -0.51 7.99 -0.33
N GLU A 317 -0.21 8.79 0.70
CA GLU A 317 -0.93 10.03 1.00
C GLU A 317 -0.70 11.05 -0.13
N ILE A 318 -1.78 11.41 -0.81
CA ILE A 318 -1.78 12.36 -1.93
C ILE A 318 -3.12 13.07 -1.99
N THR A 319 -3.09 14.37 -2.28
CA THR A 319 -4.30 15.15 -2.53
C THR A 319 -4.40 15.48 -4.01
N LEU A 320 -5.54 15.17 -4.62
CA LEU A 320 -5.86 15.45 -6.01
C LEU A 320 -7.22 16.15 -6.08
N THR A 321 -7.26 17.37 -6.59
CA THR A 321 -8.48 18.17 -6.72
C THR A 321 -8.65 18.74 -8.11
N TRP A 322 -9.89 18.87 -8.56
CA TRP A 322 -10.23 19.60 -9.79
C TRP A 322 -10.81 20.96 -9.43
N GLN A 323 -10.39 21.98 -10.16
CA GLN A 323 -10.91 23.34 -10.08
C GLN A 323 -11.38 23.83 -11.44
N ARG A 324 -12.44 24.63 -11.45
CA ARG A 324 -12.89 25.41 -12.60
C ARG A 324 -12.81 26.89 -12.25
N ASP A 325 -11.99 27.66 -12.96
CA ASP A 325 -11.74 29.08 -12.69
C ASP A 325 -11.38 29.41 -11.22
N GLY A 326 -10.75 28.45 -10.53
CA GLY A 326 -10.37 28.56 -9.13
C GLY A 326 -11.39 28.02 -8.12
N GLU A 327 -12.56 27.55 -8.55
CA GLU A 327 -13.57 26.92 -7.68
C GLU A 327 -13.47 25.39 -7.70
N ASP A 328 -13.40 24.78 -6.52
CA ASP A 328 -13.30 23.32 -6.35
C ASP A 328 -14.54 22.58 -6.88
N GLN A 329 -14.33 21.50 -7.63
CA GLN A 329 -15.37 20.70 -8.28
C GLN A 329 -15.59 19.35 -7.56
N THR A 330 -15.63 19.33 -6.22
CA THR A 330 -15.61 18.09 -5.43
C THR A 330 -16.80 17.17 -5.66
N GLN A 331 -18.00 17.71 -5.94
CA GLN A 331 -19.21 16.90 -6.17
C GLN A 331 -19.26 16.26 -7.57
N ASP A 332 -18.70 16.95 -8.57
CA ASP A 332 -18.73 16.53 -9.97
C ASP A 332 -17.48 15.72 -10.38
N THR A 333 -16.59 15.48 -9.41
CA THR A 333 -15.36 14.73 -9.62
C THR A 333 -15.53 13.27 -9.21
N GLU A 334 -15.35 12.37 -10.16
CA GLU A 334 -15.09 10.96 -9.88
C GLU A 334 -13.65 10.80 -9.38
N LEU A 335 -13.47 10.74 -8.07
CA LEU A 335 -12.16 10.52 -7.45
C LEU A 335 -12.01 9.07 -7.01
N VAL A 336 -11.01 8.37 -7.53
CA VAL A 336 -10.74 7.01 -7.07
C VAL A 336 -9.84 6.99 -5.86
N GLU A 337 -10.10 6.05 -4.95
CA GLU A 337 -9.17 5.74 -3.87
C GLU A 337 -7.79 5.34 -4.41
N THR A 338 -6.74 5.70 -3.66
CA THR A 338 -5.34 5.39 -3.98
C THR A 338 -5.13 3.88 -4.05
N ARG A 339 -4.43 3.41 -5.09
CA ARG A 339 -4.20 1.98 -5.37
C ARG A 339 -2.71 1.68 -5.37
N PRO A 340 -2.29 0.47 -4.96
CA PRO A 340 -0.91 0.05 -5.15
C PRO A 340 -0.59 -0.11 -6.64
N GLY A 341 0.63 0.27 -7.03
CA GLY A 341 1.22 0.04 -8.35
C GLY A 341 1.85 -1.36 -8.52
N GLY A 342 2.12 -2.05 -7.40
CA GLY A 342 2.71 -3.40 -7.36
C GLY A 342 4.23 -3.44 -7.21
N ASP A 343 4.90 -2.31 -7.37
CA ASP A 343 6.35 -2.11 -7.21
C ASP A 343 6.72 -1.35 -5.91
N GLY A 344 5.75 -1.24 -4.99
CA GLY A 344 5.87 -0.43 -3.78
C GLY A 344 5.51 1.04 -3.95
N THR A 345 5.07 1.47 -5.15
CA THR A 345 4.52 2.81 -5.39
C THR A 345 2.98 2.79 -5.47
N PHE A 346 2.38 3.97 -5.62
CA PHE A 346 0.94 4.16 -5.67
C PHE A 346 0.49 4.88 -6.94
N GLN A 347 -0.81 4.74 -7.22
CA GLN A 347 -1.49 5.42 -8.31
C GLN A 347 -2.87 5.93 -7.86
N LYS A 348 -3.26 7.09 -8.37
CA LYS A 348 -4.56 7.71 -8.12
C LYS A 348 -4.98 8.52 -9.37
N TRP A 349 -6.28 8.65 -9.59
CA TRP A 349 -6.78 9.57 -10.59
C TRP A 349 -8.09 10.21 -10.14
N GLY A 350 -8.38 11.38 -10.71
CA GLY A 350 -9.66 12.06 -10.57
C GLY A 350 -10.17 12.49 -11.94
N ALA A 351 -11.44 12.29 -12.22
CA ALA A 351 -12.06 12.64 -13.49
C ALA A 351 -13.24 13.59 -13.30
N VAL A 352 -13.39 14.53 -14.23
CA VAL A 352 -14.49 15.49 -14.26
C VAL A 352 -15.09 15.53 -15.66
N VAL A 353 -16.42 15.65 -15.74
CA VAL A 353 -17.12 15.87 -17.01
C VAL A 353 -17.12 17.37 -17.30
N VAL A 354 -16.70 17.74 -18.50
CA VAL A 354 -16.53 19.13 -18.92
C VAL A 354 -17.27 19.39 -20.23
N PRO A 355 -17.89 20.58 -20.39
CA PRO A 355 -18.44 20.99 -21.68
C PRO A 355 -17.33 21.13 -22.73
N SER A 356 -17.63 20.73 -23.97
CA SER A 356 -16.71 20.87 -25.09
C SER A 356 -16.36 22.34 -25.34
N GLY A 357 -15.06 22.65 -25.43
CA GLY A 357 -14.54 24.01 -25.58
C GLY A 357 -14.25 24.73 -24.27
N GLU A 358 -14.65 24.18 -23.11
CA GLU A 358 -14.36 24.75 -21.79
C GLU A 358 -13.20 24.05 -21.08
N GLU A 359 -12.53 23.10 -21.72
CA GLU A 359 -11.51 22.23 -21.09
C GLU A 359 -10.38 23.02 -20.43
N GLN A 360 -10.00 24.17 -21.01
CA GLN A 360 -8.92 25.03 -20.52
C GLN A 360 -9.25 25.78 -19.22
N ARG A 361 -10.53 25.88 -18.85
CA ARG A 361 -10.99 26.46 -17.58
C ARG A 361 -10.78 25.50 -16.41
N TYR A 362 -10.57 24.22 -16.69
CA TYR A 362 -10.38 23.18 -15.70
C TYR A 362 -8.90 22.93 -15.45
N THR A 363 -8.53 22.92 -14.17
CA THR A 363 -7.17 22.65 -13.69
C THR A 363 -7.20 21.56 -12.64
N CYS A 364 -6.32 20.58 -12.78
CA CYS A 364 -6.07 19.56 -11.76
C CYS A 364 -4.94 20.03 -10.84
N HIS A 365 -5.14 19.97 -9.53
CA HIS A 365 -4.13 20.27 -8.53
C HIS A 365 -3.70 19.01 -7.81
N VAL A 366 -2.39 18.80 -7.70
CA VAL A 366 -1.79 17.62 -7.07
C VAL A 366 -0.84 18.09 -5.97
N GLN A 367 -1.08 17.66 -4.74
CA GLN A 367 -0.21 17.89 -3.59
C GLN A 367 0.29 16.55 -3.08
N HIS A 368 1.61 16.47 -2.88
CA HIS A 368 2.30 15.27 -2.44
C HIS A 368 3.61 15.68 -1.77
N GLU A 369 4.06 14.96 -0.74
CA GLU A 369 5.28 15.27 0.01
C GLU A 369 6.56 15.22 -0.86
N GLY A 370 6.56 14.38 -1.90
CA GLY A 370 7.66 14.31 -2.86
C GLY A 370 7.75 15.51 -3.80
N LEU A 371 6.74 16.40 -3.80
CA LEU A 371 6.73 17.62 -4.62
C LEU A 371 7.22 18.82 -3.80
N PRO A 372 8.18 19.61 -4.31
CA PRO A 372 8.61 20.83 -3.62
C PRO A 372 7.51 21.90 -3.58
N GLU A 373 6.64 21.93 -4.59
CA GLU A 373 5.47 22.79 -4.69
C GLU A 373 4.30 22.00 -5.30
N PRO A 374 3.04 22.32 -4.95
CA PRO A 374 1.86 21.75 -5.59
C PRO A 374 1.91 21.89 -7.11
N LEU A 375 1.53 20.83 -7.83
CA LEU A 375 1.43 20.87 -9.29
C LEU A 375 0.03 21.29 -9.71
N THR A 376 -0.05 22.21 -10.67
CA THR A 376 -1.30 22.58 -11.36
C THR A 376 -1.19 22.17 -12.82
N LEU A 377 -2.08 21.29 -13.26
CA LEU A 377 -2.08 20.69 -14.59
C LEU A 377 -3.33 21.14 -15.36
N ARG A 378 -3.16 21.40 -16.65
CA ARG A 378 -4.26 21.57 -17.60
C ARG A 378 -4.21 20.46 -18.64
N TRP A 379 -5.33 20.24 -19.30
CA TRP A 379 -5.32 19.39 -20.48
C TRP A 379 -4.58 20.12 -21.62
N GLU A 380 -3.51 19.51 -22.11
CA GLU A 380 -2.85 19.94 -23.33
C GLU A 380 -3.37 19.11 -24.51
N PRO A 381 -3.94 19.76 -25.55
CA PRO A 381 -4.27 19.08 -26.80
C PRO A 381 -3.01 18.41 -27.31
N SER A 382 -3.08 17.11 -27.57
CA SER A 382 -1.94 16.35 -28.05
C SER A 382 -1.37 17.08 -29.26
N SER A 383 -0.16 17.65 -29.13
CA SER A 383 0.67 17.90 -30.28
C SER A 383 1.12 16.52 -30.73
N GLN A 384 0.23 15.81 -31.45
CA GLN A 384 0.64 14.72 -32.29
C GLN A 384 1.62 15.35 -33.26
N SER A 385 2.90 15.32 -32.87
CA SER A 385 3.98 16.02 -33.53
C SER A 385 3.90 15.60 -34.96
N THR A 386 3.37 16.48 -35.80
CA THR A 386 3.49 16.37 -37.22
C THR A 386 4.93 16.76 -37.47
N ILE A 387 5.85 15.86 -37.09
CA ILE A 387 7.16 15.75 -37.75
C ILE A 387 6.81 15.94 -39.22
N PRO A 388 7.35 16.94 -39.92
CA PRO A 388 6.87 17.30 -41.24
C PRO A 388 7.27 16.17 -42.16
N ILE A 389 6.43 15.13 -42.25
CA ILE A 389 6.57 14.01 -43.19
C ILE A 389 6.66 14.61 -44.59
N VAL A 390 5.96 15.72 -44.83
CA VAL A 390 6.08 16.54 -46.05
C VAL A 390 7.52 17.04 -46.26
N GLY A 391 8.22 17.52 -45.23
CA GLY A 391 9.60 18.00 -45.34
C GLY A 391 10.59 16.89 -45.69
N ILE A 392 10.41 15.69 -45.11
CA ILE A 392 11.23 14.51 -45.42
C ILE A 392 10.92 14.00 -46.83
N VAL A 393 9.64 13.94 -47.23
CA VAL A 393 9.23 13.49 -48.57
C VAL A 393 9.71 14.45 -49.65
N VAL A 394 9.59 15.77 -49.45
CA VAL A 394 10.12 16.78 -50.37
C VAL A 394 11.64 16.69 -50.43
N GLY A 395 12.31 16.55 -49.29
CA GLY A 395 13.77 16.37 -49.23
C GLY A 395 14.24 15.15 -50.02
N LEU A 396 13.59 14.00 -49.83
CA LEU A 396 13.91 12.76 -50.56
C LEU A 396 13.59 12.86 -52.06
N ALA A 397 12.50 13.51 -52.44
CA ALA A 397 12.14 13.72 -53.84
C ALA A 397 13.16 14.61 -54.56
N VAL A 398 13.60 15.70 -53.93
CA VAL A 398 14.64 16.58 -54.49
C VAL A 398 15.96 15.82 -54.63
N LEU A 399 16.34 15.04 -53.62
CA LEU A 399 17.58 14.26 -53.64
C LEU A 399 17.56 13.19 -54.75
N ALA A 400 16.42 12.52 -54.94
CA ALA A 400 16.22 11.57 -56.04
C ALA A 400 16.37 12.25 -57.41
N VAL A 401 15.75 13.41 -57.61
CA VAL A 401 15.86 14.18 -58.87
C VAL A 401 17.31 14.58 -59.15
N VAL A 402 18.04 15.07 -58.15
CA VAL A 402 19.46 15.45 -58.28
C VAL A 402 20.32 14.25 -58.65
N VAL A 403 20.11 13.10 -58.00
CA VAL A 403 20.85 11.86 -58.30
C VAL A 403 20.55 11.39 -59.73
N THR A 404 19.29 11.36 -60.16
CA THR A 404 18.96 11.01 -61.55
C THR A 404 19.57 11.99 -62.54
N GLY A 405 19.54 13.30 -62.27
CA GLY A 405 20.17 14.31 -63.12
C GLY A 405 21.69 14.12 -63.24
N ALA A 406 22.36 13.85 -62.12
CA ALA A 406 23.80 13.58 -62.10
C ALA A 406 24.17 12.30 -62.87
N VAL A 407 23.38 11.23 -62.74
CA VAL A 407 23.59 9.97 -63.48
C VAL A 407 23.39 10.19 -64.98
N VAL A 408 22.34 10.89 -65.39
CA VAL A 408 22.09 11.21 -66.81
C VAL A 408 23.22 12.07 -67.38
N ALA A 409 23.68 13.09 -66.65
CA ALA A 409 24.81 13.92 -67.06
C ALA A 409 26.11 13.10 -67.19
N ALA A 410 26.40 12.22 -66.23
CA ALA A 410 27.56 11.33 -66.29
C ALA A 410 27.50 10.34 -67.47
N VAL A 411 26.33 9.76 -67.75
CA VAL A 411 26.11 8.87 -68.90
C VAL A 411 26.26 9.63 -70.22
N MET A 412 25.72 10.84 -70.33
CA MET A 412 25.88 11.68 -71.52
C MET A 412 27.34 12.10 -71.74
N CYS A 413 28.08 12.45 -70.68
CA CYS A 413 29.51 12.72 -70.75
C CYS A 413 30.31 11.49 -71.22
N ARG A 414 30.01 10.29 -70.69
CA ARG A 414 30.63 9.03 -71.13
C ARG A 414 30.28 8.68 -72.57
N ARG A 415 29.05 8.94 -73.01
CA ARG A 415 28.62 8.67 -74.38
C ARG A 415 29.32 9.61 -75.36
N LYS A 416 29.53 10.88 -74.99
CA LYS A 416 30.26 11.88 -75.78
C LYS A 416 31.77 11.60 -75.87
N SER A 417 32.37 10.93 -74.89
CA SER A 417 33.79 10.53 -74.93
C SER A 417 34.06 9.19 -75.66
N SER A 418 33.02 8.49 -76.16
CA SER A 418 33.15 7.15 -76.75
C SER A 418 33.06 7.08 -78.28
N GLY A 419 33.01 8.23 -78.97
CA GLY A 419 32.92 8.30 -80.44
C GLY A 419 34.19 8.76 -81.15
N GLY A 420 35.15 7.85 -81.39
CA GLY A 420 36.30 8.02 -82.30
C GLY A 420 37.60 7.34 -81.80
N LYS A 421 37.86 6.04 -82.07
CA LYS A 421 38.52 5.41 -83.26
C LYS A 421 39.98 5.89 -83.45
N GLY A 422 41.04 5.08 -83.54
CA GLY A 422 41.21 3.64 -83.73
C GLY A 422 42.70 3.21 -83.58
N GLY A 423 43.01 1.95 -83.90
CA GLY A 423 44.14 1.18 -83.33
C GLY A 423 45.52 1.21 -84.02
N SER A 424 46.42 0.44 -83.37
CA SER A 424 47.75 -0.11 -83.76
C SER A 424 48.92 0.88 -83.87
N TYR A 425 50.15 0.67 -83.35
CA TYR A 425 50.95 -0.53 -83.07
C TYR A 425 51.90 -0.27 -81.88
N SER A 426 52.17 -1.25 -81.00
CA SER A 426 53.53 -1.57 -80.53
C SER A 426 53.60 -2.98 -79.94
N GLN A 427 54.74 -3.62 -80.16
CA GLN A 427 55.04 -5.05 -80.09
C GLN A 427 55.61 -5.47 -78.72
N ALA A 428 55.23 -6.71 -78.30
CA ALA A 428 55.88 -7.65 -77.38
C ALA A 428 56.20 -7.16 -75.94
N ALA A 429 56.24 -7.97 -74.87
CA ALA A 429 56.34 -9.41 -74.71
C ALA A 429 55.87 -9.82 -73.28
N SER A 430 55.47 -11.09 -73.14
CA SER A 430 55.88 -12.03 -72.06
C SER A 430 55.75 -11.56 -70.61
N SER A 431 54.85 -12.08 -69.78
CA SER A 431 54.94 -13.37 -69.05
C SER A 431 53.96 -13.27 -67.87
N ASP A 432 53.54 -14.28 -67.13
CA ASP A 432 53.25 -15.71 -67.29
C ASP A 432 52.66 -16.12 -65.90
N SER A 433 51.71 -17.05 -65.87
CA SER A 433 51.38 -17.96 -64.74
C SER A 433 50.87 -17.40 -63.38
N ALA A 434 49.61 -17.63 -62.98
CA ALA A 434 49.05 -18.84 -62.30
C ALA A 434 49.39 -18.88 -60.79
N GLN A 435 48.54 -19.23 -59.81
CA GLN A 435 47.39 -20.12 -59.58
C GLN A 435 46.57 -19.52 -58.41
N GLY A 436 45.35 -19.90 -58.01
CA GLY A 436 44.39 -20.98 -58.30
C GLY A 436 43.11 -20.62 -57.50
N SER A 437 41.90 -20.89 -57.99
CA SER A 437 41.09 -22.09 -57.68
C SER A 437 40.74 -22.18 -56.18
N ASP A 438 39.50 -22.30 -55.72
CA ASP A 438 38.42 -23.13 -56.27
C ASP A 438 37.00 -22.66 -55.92
N VAL A 439 36.11 -23.11 -56.80
CA VAL A 439 34.65 -23.09 -56.79
C VAL A 439 34.11 -24.22 -55.91
N SER A 440 32.90 -24.06 -55.36
CA SER A 440 31.79 -25.05 -55.30
C SER A 440 30.70 -24.56 -54.35
N LEU A 441 29.39 -24.75 -54.52
CA LEU A 441 28.48 -25.10 -55.62
C LEU A 441 27.06 -25.03 -55.00
N THR A 442 26.12 -24.52 -55.79
CA THR A 442 24.65 -24.73 -55.85
C THR A 442 23.82 -25.40 -54.74
N ALA A 443 22.57 -24.91 -54.70
CA ALA A 443 21.28 -25.51 -54.27
C ALA A 443 20.73 -25.04 -52.92
#